data_AF-A0A6V7WBQ6-F1
#
_entry.id   AF-A0A6V7WBQ6-F1
#
_cell.length_a   1.000
_cell.length_b   1.000
_cell.length_c   1.000
_cell.angle_alpha   90.00
_cell.angle_beta   90.00
_cell.angle_gamma   90.00
#
_symmetry.space_group_name_H-M   'P 1'
#
loop_
_entity.id
_entity.type
_entity.pdbx_description
1 polymer ?
#
loop_
_entity_poly.entity_id
_entity_poly.type
_entity_poly.pdbx_seq_one_letter_code
_entity_poly.pdbx_strand_id
1 'polypeptide(L)'
;MKSKTLFLLIICASFMVTTIETATCNNPIIYNNLNLPATINLAQLAFGRGFLPNKSIEINGVILARPNEFRVNLFEDGVMQQTADVPFHFKPLFRSNPTLVVRNNWIRNGGWGPQETFGGFPFKTNQPFILEFVAAEKNTIIININNQRFATFSRVDLSRISQLYVIGMNTIRVNTLTLCPNPVITTTTVRPTTTTEEPTTTTELTTTEEPTTTTTEEQTTTPLPTCPYPIVIPYPKIPATIDLLKLGFGEGFAPLSVLDLLVLLLIQLTVSPSICIVMACLIKLLQHYSTSIHDLMISR
;
A
#
# COMPACT_ATOMS: atom_id res chain seq x y z
N MET A 1 -81.04 16.03 -2.53
CA MET A 1 -80.83 16.21 -3.98
C MET A 1 -79.32 16.27 -4.23
N LYS A 2 -78.80 15.40 -5.13
CA LYS A 2 -77.65 15.55 -6.07
C LYS A 2 -76.61 16.65 -5.72
N SER A 3 -75.28 16.49 -5.84
CA SER A 3 -74.46 15.64 -6.70
C SER A 3 -72.98 16.03 -6.49
N LYS A 4 -72.10 15.02 -6.47
CA LYS A 4 -70.71 14.94 -7.00
C LYS A 4 -69.75 16.12 -6.76
N THR A 5 -68.57 15.82 -6.19
CA THR A 5 -67.28 15.82 -6.93
C THR A 5 -66.23 15.10 -6.08
N LEU A 6 -65.83 13.92 -6.55
CA LEU A 6 -64.70 13.13 -6.07
C LEU A 6 -63.44 13.67 -6.76
N PHE A 7 -62.58 14.39 -6.04
CA PHE A 7 -61.24 14.71 -6.52
C PHE A 7 -60.34 13.50 -6.26
N LEU A 8 -60.12 12.72 -7.32
CA LEU A 8 -59.09 11.69 -7.38
C LEU A 8 -57.73 12.40 -7.41
N LEU A 9 -57.03 12.43 -6.27
CA LEU A 9 -55.62 12.79 -6.25
C LEU A 9 -54.85 11.64 -6.91
N ILE A 10 -54.54 11.78 -8.19
CA ILE A 10 -53.55 10.94 -8.85
C ILE A 10 -52.20 11.31 -8.21
N ILE A 11 -51.77 10.51 -7.24
CA ILE A 11 -50.38 10.55 -6.75
C ILE A 11 -49.54 10.02 -7.92
N CYS A 12 -48.98 10.94 -8.71
CA CYS A 12 -47.91 10.61 -9.62
C CYS A 12 -46.72 10.20 -8.73
N ALA A 13 -46.58 8.90 -8.48
CA ALA A 13 -45.36 8.35 -7.92
C ALA A 13 -44.26 8.66 -8.93
N SER A 14 -43.54 9.76 -8.70
CA SER A 14 -42.27 10.00 -9.36
C SER A 14 -41.38 8.82 -8.97
N PHE A 15 -41.21 7.88 -9.89
CA PHE A 15 -40.20 6.85 -9.77
C PHE A 15 -38.86 7.58 -9.76
N MET A 16 -38.35 7.89 -8.56
CA MET A 16 -37.02 8.43 -8.41
C MET A 16 -36.07 7.35 -8.93
N VAL A 17 -35.46 7.65 -10.07
CA VAL A 17 -34.37 6.86 -10.62
C VAL A 17 -33.20 6.97 -9.65
N THR A 18 -32.91 5.90 -8.92
CA THR A 18 -31.75 5.84 -8.04
C THR A 18 -30.53 5.50 -8.88
N THR A 19 -29.68 6.49 -9.12
CA THR A 19 -28.34 6.28 -9.68
C THR A 19 -27.44 5.69 -8.59
N ILE A 20 -26.90 4.51 -8.83
CA ILE A 20 -25.87 3.92 -7.97
C ILE A 20 -24.53 4.16 -8.67
N GLU A 21 -23.68 4.97 -8.04
CA GLU A 21 -22.30 5.14 -8.48
C GLU A 21 -21.48 3.98 -7.91
N THR A 22 -21.03 3.07 -8.78
CA THR A 22 -20.03 2.07 -8.41
C THR A 22 -18.73 2.46 -9.09
N ALA A 23 -17.73 2.87 -8.31
CA ALA A 23 -16.37 3.07 -8.81
C ALA A 23 -15.78 1.70 -9.18
N THR A 24 -15.45 1.51 -10.46
CA THR A 24 -14.75 0.32 -10.95
C THR A 24 -13.31 0.70 -11.26
N CYS A 25 -12.35 -0.13 -10.86
CA CYS A 25 -10.94 0.16 -11.13
C CYS A 25 -10.51 -0.38 -12.48
N ASN A 26 -10.05 0.48 -13.39
CA ASN A 26 -9.41 0.01 -14.62
C ASN A 26 -7.96 -0.41 -14.32
N ASN A 27 -7.64 -1.66 -14.62
CA ASN A 27 -6.31 -2.26 -14.43
C ASN A 27 -5.76 -2.11 -12.99
N PRO A 28 -6.43 -2.71 -12.00
CA PRO A 28 -5.96 -2.68 -10.62
C PRO A 28 -4.62 -3.43 -10.49
N ILE A 29 -3.73 -2.90 -9.65
CA ILE A 29 -2.52 -3.61 -9.23
C ILE A 29 -2.83 -4.30 -7.91
N ILE A 30 -2.80 -5.63 -7.90
CA ILE A 30 -3.27 -6.43 -6.77
C ILE A 30 -2.11 -7.23 -6.17
N TYR A 31 -1.92 -7.09 -4.86
CA TYR A 31 -1.06 -7.95 -4.06
C TYR A 31 -1.91 -8.87 -3.18
N ASN A 32 -1.78 -10.17 -3.37
CA ASN A 32 -2.46 -11.18 -2.54
C ASN A 32 -1.58 -11.60 -1.36
N ASN A 33 -2.20 -11.77 -0.20
CA ASN A 33 -1.56 -12.21 1.04
C ASN A 33 -0.30 -11.41 1.39
N LEU A 34 -0.42 -10.08 1.39
CA LEU A 34 0.71 -9.19 1.61
C LEU A 34 1.33 -9.38 3.00
N ASN A 35 2.59 -9.82 3.04
CA ASN A 35 3.35 -9.97 4.27
C ASN A 35 3.74 -8.59 4.82
N LEU A 36 3.57 -8.39 6.13
CA LEU A 36 3.92 -7.14 6.79
C LEU A 36 5.27 -7.26 7.54
N PRO A 37 6.03 -6.16 7.72
CA PRO A 37 5.76 -4.84 7.15
C PRO A 37 6.02 -4.83 5.63
N ALA A 38 5.25 -4.03 4.90
CA ALA A 38 5.35 -3.94 3.45
C ALA A 38 5.58 -2.49 3.02
N THR A 39 6.62 -2.28 2.22
CA THR A 39 6.87 -1.01 1.51
C THR A 39 6.66 -1.22 0.02
N ILE A 40 5.83 -0.40 -0.59
CA ILE A 40 5.51 -0.47 -2.01
C ILE A 40 5.85 0.86 -2.66
N ASN A 41 6.74 0.82 -3.65
CA ASN A 41 7.11 1.99 -4.42
C ASN A 41 6.05 2.24 -5.51
N LEU A 42 5.07 3.08 -5.18
CA LEU A 42 3.97 3.47 -6.06
C LEU A 42 4.48 4.13 -7.34
N ALA A 43 5.54 4.93 -7.26
CA ALA A 43 6.10 5.64 -8.40
C ALA A 43 6.76 4.71 -9.44
N GLN A 44 7.19 3.51 -9.04
CA GLN A 44 7.73 2.47 -9.93
C GLN A 44 6.65 1.56 -10.52
N LEU A 45 5.40 1.71 -10.08
CA LEU A 45 4.25 0.95 -10.58
C LEU A 45 3.44 1.81 -11.55
N ALA A 46 2.51 1.18 -12.26
CA ALA A 46 1.50 1.90 -13.05
C ALA A 46 0.60 2.82 -12.20
N PHE A 47 0.66 2.71 -10.86
CA PHE A 47 0.05 3.67 -9.94
C PHE A 47 0.64 5.08 -10.08
N GLY A 48 1.94 5.18 -10.33
CA GLY A 48 2.68 6.43 -10.51
C GLY A 48 2.84 7.25 -9.23
N ARG A 49 3.45 8.43 -9.39
CA ARG A 49 3.63 9.40 -8.31
C ARG A 49 2.34 10.17 -8.03
N GLY A 50 2.20 10.64 -6.80
CA GLY A 50 1.13 11.47 -6.30
C GLY A 50 -0.11 10.66 -5.95
N PHE A 51 -0.75 11.00 -4.83
CA PHE A 51 -2.07 10.50 -4.47
C PHE A 51 -3.12 11.57 -4.81
N LEU A 52 -3.38 11.71 -6.11
CA LEU A 52 -4.20 12.76 -6.72
C LEU A 52 -5.55 12.20 -7.19
N PRO A 53 -6.56 13.06 -7.50
CA PRO A 53 -7.89 12.62 -7.92
C PRO A 53 -7.84 11.49 -8.95
N ASN A 54 -8.83 10.60 -8.88
CA ASN A 54 -8.85 9.34 -9.62
C ASN A 54 -7.74 8.36 -9.20
N LYS A 55 -7.42 8.29 -7.91
CA LYS A 55 -6.62 7.18 -7.36
C LYS A 55 -7.25 6.64 -6.09
N SER A 56 -7.16 5.34 -5.89
CA SER A 56 -7.55 4.71 -4.62
C SER A 56 -6.61 3.60 -4.20
N ILE A 57 -6.55 3.36 -2.90
CA ILE A 57 -5.79 2.28 -2.27
C ILE A 57 -6.77 1.56 -1.34
N GLU A 58 -6.99 0.27 -1.57
CA GLU A 58 -7.86 -0.57 -0.75
C GLU A 58 -7.06 -1.69 -0.10
N ILE A 59 -7.26 -1.87 1.20
CA ILE A 59 -6.67 -2.94 2.00
C ILE A 59 -7.82 -3.77 2.57
N ASN A 60 -7.92 -5.02 2.11
CA ASN A 60 -8.81 -6.01 2.70
C ASN A 60 -8.01 -6.92 3.61
N GLY A 61 -8.48 -7.10 4.84
CA GLY A 61 -7.74 -7.86 5.83
C GLY A 61 -8.61 -8.37 6.97
N VAL A 62 -7.94 -8.92 7.98
CA VAL A 62 -8.56 -9.40 9.22
C VAL A 62 -7.77 -8.86 10.40
N ILE A 63 -8.46 -8.35 11.42
CA ILE A 63 -7.85 -7.98 12.69
C ILE A 63 -7.54 -9.24 13.50
N LEU A 64 -6.33 -9.38 14.03
CA LEU A 64 -5.89 -10.53 14.80
C LEU A 64 -6.37 -10.47 16.26
N ALA A 65 -6.27 -11.59 17.00
CA ALA A 65 -6.90 -11.79 18.30
C ALA A 65 -6.45 -10.86 19.46
N ARG A 66 -5.29 -10.22 19.35
CA ARG A 66 -4.73 -9.35 20.40
C ARG A 66 -4.13 -8.07 19.82
N PRO A 67 -4.92 -7.29 19.06
CA PRO A 67 -4.39 -6.19 18.29
C PRO A 67 -3.83 -5.10 19.22
N ASN A 68 -2.77 -4.42 18.79
CA ASN A 68 -2.25 -3.24 19.48
C ASN A 68 -2.50 -2.00 18.63
N GLU A 69 -1.83 -1.94 17.48
CA GLU A 69 -1.98 -0.90 16.47
C GLU A 69 -1.49 -1.41 15.13
N PHE A 70 -2.02 -0.85 14.05
CA PHE A 70 -1.41 -0.93 12.73
C PHE A 70 -1.31 0.47 12.16
N ARG A 71 -0.45 0.65 11.16
CA ARG A 71 -0.27 1.95 10.52
C ARG A 71 -0.24 1.78 9.02
N VAL A 72 -0.82 2.75 8.33
CA VAL A 72 -0.67 2.92 6.88
C VAL A 72 -0.14 4.32 6.63
N ASN A 73 1.01 4.40 5.96
CA ASN A 73 1.68 5.66 5.65
C ASN A 73 1.78 5.82 4.15
N LEU A 74 1.46 7.03 3.67
CA LEU A 74 1.84 7.50 2.35
C LEU A 74 2.96 8.52 2.54
N PHE A 75 4.10 8.29 1.91
CA PHE A 75 5.30 9.10 2.09
C PHE A 75 6.03 9.34 0.77
N GLU A 76 6.89 10.35 0.80
CA GLU A 76 7.67 10.77 -0.36
C GLU A 76 8.93 9.90 -0.57
N ASP A 77 9.76 10.27 -1.55
CA ASP A 77 11.03 9.60 -1.78
C ASP A 77 12.00 9.77 -0.61
N GLY A 78 12.71 8.69 -0.30
CA GLY A 78 13.71 8.64 0.77
C GLY A 78 13.26 7.76 1.93
N VAL A 79 13.91 7.96 3.08
CA VAL A 79 13.64 7.18 4.29
C VAL A 79 12.60 7.91 5.13
N MET A 80 11.47 7.25 5.34
CA MET A 80 10.32 7.76 6.10
C MET A 80 10.75 8.34 7.45
N GLN A 81 10.36 9.58 7.74
CA GLN A 81 10.68 10.30 8.99
C GLN A 81 12.17 10.55 9.26
N GLN A 82 13.05 10.35 8.26
CA GLN A 82 14.45 10.75 8.31
C GLN A 82 14.73 11.78 7.22
N THR A 83 14.49 11.39 5.96
CA THR A 83 14.72 12.24 4.79
C THR A 83 13.45 12.52 4.00
N ALA A 84 12.37 11.78 4.25
CA ALA A 84 11.10 11.86 3.54
C ALA A 84 9.96 12.35 4.45
N ASP A 85 9.15 13.26 3.92
CA ASP A 85 7.90 13.68 4.53
C ASP A 85 6.87 12.55 4.47
N VAL A 86 5.94 12.54 5.44
CA VAL A 86 4.80 11.63 5.49
C VAL A 86 3.52 12.46 5.39
N PRO A 87 3.06 12.78 4.17
CA PRO A 87 1.85 13.57 3.98
C PRO A 87 0.61 12.95 4.63
N PHE A 88 0.55 11.62 4.74
CA PHE A 88 -0.57 10.94 5.36
C PHE A 88 -0.12 9.75 6.22
N HIS A 89 -0.50 9.80 7.49
CA HIS A 89 -0.34 8.75 8.48
C HIS A 89 -1.71 8.36 9.03
N PHE A 90 -2.10 7.10 8.85
CA PHE A 90 -3.31 6.52 9.40
C PHE A 90 -2.96 5.46 10.44
N LYS A 91 -3.49 5.58 11.66
CA LYS A 91 -3.12 4.71 12.79
C LYS A 91 -4.30 4.40 13.71
N PRO A 92 -4.92 3.22 13.57
CA PRO A 92 -5.85 2.70 14.57
C PRO A 92 -5.11 2.17 15.81
N LEU A 93 -5.54 2.60 16.99
CA LEU A 93 -5.05 2.17 18.30
C LEU A 93 -6.13 1.38 19.04
N PHE A 94 -5.92 0.07 19.20
CA PHE A 94 -6.86 -0.87 19.81
C PHE A 94 -6.78 -0.91 21.33
N ARG A 95 -5.67 -0.45 21.91
CA ARG A 95 -5.41 -0.50 23.36
C ARG A 95 -5.33 0.87 24.04
N SER A 96 -5.65 1.95 23.32
CA SER A 96 -5.84 3.26 23.96
C SER A 96 -7.17 3.30 24.69
N ASN A 97 -7.30 4.20 25.66
CA ASN A 97 -8.57 4.46 26.35
C ASN A 97 -8.94 5.95 26.19
N PRO A 98 -9.93 6.30 25.36
CA PRO A 98 -10.72 5.42 24.48
C PRO A 98 -9.89 4.84 23.32
N THR A 99 -10.39 3.80 22.64
CA THR A 99 -9.83 3.34 21.35
C THR A 99 -10.03 4.41 20.29
N LEU A 100 -9.01 4.71 19.49
CA LEU A 100 -9.01 5.84 18.56
C LEU A 100 -8.37 5.50 17.23
N VAL A 101 -8.77 6.21 16.19
CA VAL A 101 -8.09 6.22 14.89
C VAL A 101 -7.43 7.58 14.71
N VAL A 102 -6.10 7.62 14.82
CA VAL A 102 -5.30 8.83 14.63
C VAL A 102 -5.01 9.00 13.15
N ARG A 103 -5.29 10.20 12.61
CA ARG A 103 -4.75 10.67 11.34
C ARG A 103 -3.84 11.86 11.58
N ASN A 104 -2.72 11.88 10.88
CA ASN A 104 -1.75 12.95 11.01
C ASN A 104 -0.89 13.07 9.75
N ASN A 105 -0.03 14.07 9.71
CA ASN A 105 1.08 14.22 8.79
C ASN A 105 2.38 14.42 9.59
N TRP A 106 3.51 14.02 9.01
CA TRP A 106 4.83 14.35 9.54
C TRP A 106 5.62 15.08 8.47
N ILE A 107 6.21 16.22 8.81
CA ILE A 107 7.02 17.02 7.89
C ILE A 107 8.43 17.15 8.46
N ARG A 108 9.43 16.94 7.62
CA ARG A 108 10.84 17.08 7.98
C ARG A 108 11.09 18.49 8.52
N ASN A 109 11.80 18.55 9.64
CA ASN A 109 12.06 19.78 10.42
C ASN A 109 10.82 20.41 11.09
N GLY A 110 9.59 19.94 10.82
CA GLY A 110 8.37 20.37 11.50
C GLY A 110 7.84 19.32 12.50
N GLY A 111 8.23 18.06 12.34
CA GLY A 111 7.74 16.95 13.15
C GLY A 111 6.30 16.55 12.81
N TRP A 112 5.63 15.95 13.80
CA TRP A 112 4.22 15.57 13.69
C TRP A 112 3.30 16.79 13.78
N GLY A 113 2.31 16.86 12.90
CA GLY A 113 1.23 17.84 13.00
C GLY A 113 0.24 17.54 14.13
N PRO A 114 -0.85 18.31 14.24
CA PRO A 114 -1.94 18.05 15.18
C PRO A 114 -2.62 16.70 14.90
N GLN A 115 -3.10 15.96 15.90
CA GLN A 115 -3.79 14.69 15.62
C GLN A 115 -5.27 14.91 15.29
N GLU A 116 -5.82 14.15 14.33
CA GLU A 116 -7.27 14.04 14.12
C GLU A 116 -7.76 12.67 14.60
N THR A 117 -8.71 12.66 15.53
CA THR A 117 -9.15 11.44 16.24
C THR A 117 -10.67 11.23 16.23
N PHE A 118 -11.44 12.14 15.62
CA PHE A 118 -12.89 12.03 15.50
C PHE A 118 -13.33 10.85 14.60
N GLY A 119 -14.58 10.42 14.72
CA GLY A 119 -15.17 9.33 13.91
C GLY A 119 -15.36 7.99 14.64
N GLY A 120 -14.84 7.87 15.87
CA GLY A 120 -14.95 6.64 16.67
C GLY A 120 -13.97 5.55 16.24
N PHE A 121 -14.28 4.29 16.56
CA PHE A 121 -13.40 3.15 16.31
C PHE A 121 -14.14 2.01 15.58
N PRO A 122 -13.88 1.80 14.28
CA PRO A 122 -14.67 0.88 13.44
C PRO A 122 -14.09 -0.54 13.33
N PHE A 123 -12.95 -0.81 13.96
CA PHE A 123 -12.28 -2.12 13.86
C PHE A 123 -12.64 -3.03 15.03
N LYS A 124 -12.79 -4.33 14.75
CA LYS A 124 -13.12 -5.35 15.75
C LYS A 124 -12.15 -6.52 15.66
N THR A 125 -11.68 -6.98 16.82
CA THR A 125 -10.82 -8.16 16.95
C THR A 125 -11.43 -9.38 16.27
N ASN A 126 -10.61 -10.16 15.55
CA ASN A 126 -11.02 -11.36 14.79
C ASN A 126 -12.07 -11.12 13.70
N GLN A 127 -12.29 -9.88 13.28
CA GLN A 127 -13.23 -9.54 12.20
C GLN A 127 -12.50 -9.08 10.94
N PRO A 128 -13.08 -9.35 9.76
CA PRO A 128 -12.59 -8.76 8.52
C PRO A 128 -12.80 -7.25 8.53
N PHE A 129 -11.98 -6.55 7.74
CA PHE A 129 -12.16 -5.14 7.45
C PHE A 129 -11.82 -4.85 5.99
N ILE A 130 -12.46 -3.80 5.47
CA ILE A 130 -12.11 -3.12 4.22
C ILE A 130 -11.70 -1.71 4.60
N LEU A 131 -10.47 -1.31 4.28
CA LEU A 131 -9.97 0.05 4.47
C LEU A 131 -9.62 0.63 3.10
N GLU A 132 -10.30 1.70 2.72
CA GLU A 132 -10.07 2.36 1.44
C GLU A 132 -9.69 3.82 1.66
N PHE A 133 -8.65 4.24 0.96
CA PHE A 133 -8.29 5.64 0.77
C PHE A 133 -8.62 6.03 -0.67
N VAL A 134 -9.36 7.11 -0.85
CA VAL A 134 -9.69 7.67 -2.16
C VAL A 134 -9.16 9.09 -2.22
N ALA A 135 -8.35 9.38 -3.23
CA ALA A 135 -7.88 10.72 -3.50
C ALA A 135 -9.01 11.55 -4.11
N ALA A 136 -9.27 12.71 -3.52
CA ALA A 136 -10.27 13.67 -3.94
C ALA A 136 -9.63 15.03 -4.18
N GLU A 137 -10.42 15.95 -4.74
CA GLU A 137 -10.00 17.31 -5.02
C GLU A 137 -9.41 18.03 -3.79
N LYS A 138 -8.60 19.06 -4.05
CA LYS A 138 -8.01 19.93 -3.01
C LYS A 138 -7.15 19.17 -1.98
N ASN A 139 -6.34 18.21 -2.43
CA ASN A 139 -5.46 17.41 -1.58
C ASN A 139 -6.22 16.72 -0.43
N THR A 140 -7.39 16.17 -0.74
CA THR A 140 -8.24 15.52 0.26
C THR A 140 -8.17 14.01 0.10
N ILE A 141 -8.00 13.30 1.20
CA ILE A 141 -8.15 11.84 1.27
C ILE A 141 -9.50 11.56 1.91
N ILE A 142 -10.38 10.88 1.18
CA ILE A 142 -11.58 10.26 1.73
C ILE A 142 -11.19 8.90 2.28
N ILE A 143 -11.57 8.63 3.51
CA ILE A 143 -11.29 7.37 4.20
C ILE A 143 -12.60 6.64 4.37
N ASN A 144 -12.73 5.48 3.72
CA ASN A 144 -13.85 4.57 3.89
C ASN A 144 -13.40 3.34 4.68
N ILE A 145 -14.26 2.87 5.58
CA ILE A 145 -14.05 1.64 6.34
C ILE A 145 -15.32 0.81 6.24
N ASN A 146 -15.19 -0.44 5.79
CA ASN A 146 -16.30 -1.34 5.53
C ASN A 146 -17.37 -0.70 4.62
N ASN A 147 -16.93 -0.11 3.51
CA ASN A 147 -17.75 0.56 2.50
C ASN A 147 -18.57 1.75 3.01
N GLN A 148 -18.22 2.30 4.17
CA GLN A 148 -18.85 3.49 4.74
C GLN A 148 -17.82 4.58 4.95
N ARG A 149 -18.22 5.83 4.68
CA ARG A 149 -17.36 7.00 4.91
C ARG A 149 -17.06 7.15 6.39
N PHE A 150 -15.78 7.07 6.75
CA PHE A 150 -15.31 7.22 8.12
C PHE A 150 -14.88 8.67 8.42
N ALA A 151 -14.00 9.22 7.58
CA ALA A 151 -13.46 10.56 7.76
C ALA A 151 -12.90 11.13 6.44
N THR A 152 -12.54 12.40 6.48
CA THR A 152 -11.66 13.03 5.48
C THR A 152 -10.40 13.54 6.15
N PHE A 153 -9.32 13.62 5.38
CA PHE A 153 -8.07 14.23 5.80
C PHE A 153 -7.55 15.14 4.68
N SER A 154 -7.29 16.42 4.98
CA SER A 154 -6.75 17.40 4.02
C SER A 154 -5.88 18.39 4.78
N ARG A 155 -4.58 18.41 4.46
CA ARG A 155 -3.60 19.25 5.19
C ARG A 155 -2.43 19.71 4.37
N VAL A 156 -1.85 18.79 3.60
CA VAL A 156 -0.59 18.99 2.88
C VAL A 156 -0.71 18.45 1.47
N ASP A 157 0.23 18.86 0.64
CA ASP A 157 0.29 18.41 -0.75
C ASP A 157 0.49 16.89 -0.83
N LEU A 158 -0.29 16.24 -1.70
CA LEU A 158 -0.26 14.81 -1.94
C LEU A 158 0.46 14.46 -3.24
N SER A 159 0.90 15.46 -4.02
CA SER A 159 1.49 15.28 -5.35
C SER A 159 2.82 14.53 -5.33
N ARG A 160 3.56 14.60 -4.22
CA ARG A 160 4.91 14.03 -4.08
C ARG A 160 4.96 12.61 -3.52
N ILE A 161 3.83 12.10 -3.03
CA ILE A 161 3.72 10.72 -2.51
C ILE A 161 4.22 9.74 -3.57
N SER A 162 5.12 8.87 -3.18
CA SER A 162 5.68 7.84 -4.07
C SER A 162 5.72 6.47 -3.44
N GLN A 163 5.45 6.36 -2.13
CA GLN A 163 5.59 5.12 -1.39
C GLN A 163 4.40 4.90 -0.46
N LEU A 164 3.94 3.65 -0.39
CA LEU A 164 2.97 3.15 0.57
C LEU A 164 3.72 2.25 1.56
N TYR A 165 3.53 2.47 2.85
CA TYR A 165 4.07 1.60 3.91
C TYR A 165 2.97 1.11 4.84
N VAL A 166 2.84 -0.20 4.96
CA VAL A 166 1.87 -0.86 5.85
C VAL A 166 2.65 -1.64 6.91
N ILE A 167 2.32 -1.41 8.19
CA ILE A 167 2.92 -2.12 9.33
C ILE A 167 1.84 -2.54 10.32
N GLY A 168 1.98 -3.75 10.87
CA GLY A 168 1.00 -4.30 11.82
C GLY A 168 1.00 -5.82 11.89
N MET A 169 2.16 -6.47 11.81
CA MET A 169 2.34 -7.93 11.67
C MET A 169 1.58 -8.75 12.71
N ASN A 170 1.48 -8.24 13.94
CA ASN A 170 0.79 -8.88 15.06
C ASN A 170 -0.61 -8.29 15.32
N THR A 171 -1.08 -7.40 14.46
CA THR A 171 -2.36 -6.69 14.59
C THR A 171 -3.32 -7.05 13.46
N ILE A 172 -2.83 -7.12 12.22
CA ILE A 172 -3.64 -7.40 11.03
C ILE A 172 -2.96 -8.43 10.13
N ARG A 173 -3.76 -9.21 9.42
CA ARG A 173 -3.35 -9.96 8.24
C ARG A 173 -3.98 -9.30 7.02
N VAL A 174 -3.18 -8.95 6.02
CA VAL A 174 -3.67 -8.36 4.76
C VAL A 174 -3.95 -9.49 3.77
N ASN A 175 -5.23 -9.65 3.40
CA ASN A 175 -5.67 -10.61 2.41
C ASN A 175 -5.35 -10.10 1.01
N THR A 176 -5.74 -8.85 0.73
CA THR A 176 -5.47 -8.20 -0.56
C THR A 176 -5.14 -6.74 -0.34
N LEU A 177 -4.18 -6.24 -1.11
CA LEU A 177 -3.98 -4.81 -1.33
C LEU A 177 -4.25 -4.52 -2.80
N THR A 178 -5.16 -3.60 -3.06
CA THR A 178 -5.54 -3.15 -4.40
C THR A 178 -5.12 -1.70 -4.57
N LEU A 179 -4.29 -1.43 -5.56
CA LEU A 179 -3.92 -0.07 -5.96
C LEU A 179 -4.64 0.27 -7.26
N CYS A 180 -5.41 1.34 -7.24
CA CYS A 180 -6.15 1.81 -8.40
C CYS A 180 -5.58 3.13 -8.94
N PRO A 181 -4.88 3.14 -10.09
CA PRO A 181 -4.37 4.36 -10.71
C PRO A 181 -5.44 5.25 -11.35
N ASN A 182 -6.57 4.68 -11.76
CA ASN A 182 -7.65 5.34 -12.49
C ASN A 182 -8.98 4.59 -12.24
N PRO A 183 -9.71 4.86 -11.14
CA PRO A 183 -11.06 4.38 -10.97
C PRO A 183 -11.98 5.13 -11.95
N VAL A 184 -12.78 4.38 -12.68
CA VAL A 184 -13.86 4.91 -13.51
C VAL A 184 -15.13 4.89 -12.68
N ILE A 185 -15.77 6.06 -12.55
CA ILE A 185 -17.10 6.14 -11.96
C ILE A 185 -18.07 5.60 -13.03
N THR A 186 -18.60 4.40 -12.80
CA THR A 186 -19.67 3.87 -13.65
C THR A 186 -21.00 4.21 -13.00
N THR A 187 -21.79 5.07 -13.64
CA THR A 187 -23.15 5.38 -13.22
C THR A 187 -24.06 4.30 -13.78
N THR A 188 -24.52 3.38 -12.92
CA THR A 188 -25.55 2.42 -13.34
C THR A 188 -26.91 2.99 -12.97
N THR A 189 -27.68 3.35 -13.98
CA THR A 189 -29.07 3.77 -13.82
C THR A 189 -29.94 2.54 -13.61
N VAL A 190 -30.29 2.24 -12.35
CA VAL A 190 -31.24 1.16 -12.06
C VAL A 190 -32.65 1.68 -12.32
N ARG A 191 -33.24 1.28 -13.45
CA ARG A 191 -34.67 1.45 -13.70
C ARG A 191 -35.41 0.34 -12.94
N PRO A 192 -36.43 0.64 -12.11
CA PRO A 192 -37.26 -0.40 -11.51
C PRO A 192 -37.94 -1.20 -12.62
N THR A 193 -37.62 -2.50 -12.71
CA THR A 193 -38.30 -3.43 -13.60
C THR A 193 -39.62 -3.80 -12.94
N THR A 194 -40.73 -3.33 -13.50
CA THR A 194 -42.05 -3.83 -13.15
C THR A 194 -42.17 -5.25 -13.72
N THR A 195 -42.12 -6.27 -12.87
CA THR A 195 -42.50 -7.63 -13.24
C THR A 195 -44.01 -7.65 -13.48
N THR A 196 -44.40 -7.52 -14.74
CA THR A 196 -45.72 -7.94 -15.20
C THR A 196 -45.60 -9.41 -15.56
N GLU A 197 -46.14 -10.29 -14.72
CA GLU A 197 -46.38 -11.68 -15.10
C GLU A 197 -47.35 -11.70 -16.29
N GLU A 198 -46.89 -12.14 -17.45
CA GLU A 198 -47.73 -12.48 -18.59
C GLU A 198 -47.61 -14.01 -18.84
N PRO A 199 -48.72 -14.71 -19.15
CA PRO A 199 -48.87 -16.11 -18.81
C PRO A 199 -48.14 -17.05 -19.77
N THR A 200 -47.61 -18.12 -19.18
CA THR A 200 -46.99 -19.27 -19.83
C THR A 200 -47.95 -19.87 -20.87
N THR A 201 -47.58 -19.80 -22.16
CA THR A 201 -48.17 -20.63 -23.21
C THR A 201 -47.13 -21.59 -23.73
N THR A 202 -47.34 -22.87 -23.41
CA THR A 202 -46.61 -24.03 -23.93
C THR A 202 -46.95 -24.25 -25.40
N THR A 203 -45.95 -24.38 -26.27
CA THR A 203 -46.12 -24.98 -27.60
C THR A 203 -44.86 -25.76 -27.96
N GLU A 204 -44.99 -27.09 -28.01
CA GLU A 204 -44.06 -28.01 -28.69
C GLU A 204 -44.11 -27.78 -30.20
N LEU A 205 -42.96 -27.87 -30.91
CA LEU A 205 -42.64 -28.99 -31.84
C LEU A 205 -41.33 -28.74 -32.63
N THR A 206 -40.49 -29.80 -32.67
CA THR A 206 -39.60 -30.30 -33.74
C THR A 206 -38.51 -29.44 -34.42
N THR A 207 -37.27 -29.92 -34.20
CA THR A 207 -36.24 -30.40 -35.18
C THR A 207 -35.77 -29.49 -36.31
N THR A 208 -34.43 -29.32 -36.43
CA THR A 208 -33.58 -29.63 -37.62
C THR A 208 -32.10 -29.30 -37.33
N GLU A 209 -31.22 -30.32 -37.39
CA GLU A 209 -29.74 -30.25 -37.54
C GLU A 209 -29.40 -29.64 -38.92
N GLU A 210 -28.28 -29.00 -39.29
CA GLU A 210 -26.84 -29.16 -39.01
C GLU A 210 -26.12 -28.02 -39.83
N PRO A 211 -24.81 -28.11 -40.16
CA PRO A 211 -23.61 -27.65 -39.45
C PRO A 211 -23.07 -26.30 -39.99
N THR A 212 -21.91 -25.82 -39.52
CA THR A 212 -20.73 -25.53 -40.40
C THR A 212 -19.59 -24.78 -39.68
N THR A 213 -18.39 -25.36 -39.90
CA THR A 213 -16.98 -24.89 -39.83
C THR A 213 -16.30 -24.44 -38.54
N THR A 214 -15.40 -25.34 -38.13
CA THR A 214 -14.08 -25.11 -37.52
C THR A 214 -13.16 -24.29 -38.43
N THR A 215 -12.48 -23.28 -37.87
CA THR A 215 -11.23 -22.74 -38.42
C THR A 215 -10.16 -22.78 -37.32
N THR A 216 -9.12 -23.55 -37.57
CA THR A 216 -7.90 -23.68 -36.78
C THR A 216 -6.93 -22.58 -37.19
N GLU A 217 -6.45 -21.77 -36.25
CA GLU A 217 -5.32 -20.88 -36.47
C GLU A 217 -4.09 -21.37 -35.70
N GLU A 218 -2.97 -21.31 -36.42
CA GLU A 218 -1.70 -21.96 -36.16
C GLU A 218 -0.76 -21.05 -35.36
N GLN A 219 -0.14 -21.62 -34.32
CA GLN A 219 0.66 -20.93 -33.33
C GLN A 219 2.13 -20.83 -33.80
N THR A 220 2.56 -19.64 -34.23
CA THR A 220 3.96 -19.36 -34.57
C THR A 220 4.73 -18.94 -33.31
N THR A 221 5.69 -19.76 -32.88
CA THR A 221 6.56 -19.51 -31.72
C THR A 221 7.88 -18.86 -32.16
N THR A 222 8.15 -17.65 -31.68
CA THR A 222 9.46 -16.97 -31.79
C THR A 222 10.30 -17.17 -30.53
N PRO A 223 11.62 -17.41 -30.62
CA PRO A 223 12.47 -17.70 -29.47
C PRO A 223 12.85 -16.46 -28.65
N LEU A 224 13.01 -16.67 -27.34
CA LEU A 224 13.32 -15.68 -26.30
C LEU A 224 14.81 -15.26 -26.34
N PRO A 225 15.18 -13.97 -26.17
CA PRO A 225 16.57 -13.54 -26.12
C PRO A 225 17.25 -13.90 -24.79
N THR A 226 18.43 -14.51 -24.87
CA THR A 226 19.30 -14.85 -23.73
C THR A 226 20.21 -13.68 -23.35
N CYS A 227 20.34 -13.40 -22.05
CA CYS A 227 21.24 -12.38 -21.50
C CYS A 227 22.72 -12.74 -21.67
N PRO A 228 23.61 -11.77 -22.00
CA PRO A 228 25.05 -11.98 -22.05
C PRO A 228 25.69 -11.98 -20.64
N TYR A 229 26.79 -12.74 -20.51
CA TYR A 229 27.58 -13.02 -19.30
C TYR A 229 28.06 -11.77 -18.51
N PRO A 230 28.30 -11.88 -17.19
CA PRO A 230 28.66 -10.75 -16.35
C PRO A 230 30.07 -10.20 -16.63
N ILE A 231 30.15 -8.88 -16.75
CA ILE A 231 31.38 -8.09 -16.88
C ILE A 231 32.10 -8.05 -15.52
N VAL A 232 33.36 -8.51 -15.47
CA VAL A 232 34.22 -8.43 -14.28
C VAL A 232 34.87 -7.04 -14.25
N ILE A 233 34.56 -6.24 -13.23
CA ILE A 233 35.19 -4.93 -13.00
C ILE A 233 36.31 -5.11 -11.95
N PRO A 234 37.56 -4.70 -12.21
CA PRO A 234 38.65 -4.81 -11.24
C PRO A 234 38.47 -3.83 -10.07
N TYR A 235 38.69 -4.31 -8.84
CA TYR A 235 38.58 -3.51 -7.62
C TYR A 235 39.61 -2.36 -7.56
N PRO A 236 39.20 -1.15 -7.12
CA PRO A 236 40.13 -0.04 -6.93
C PRO A 236 41.01 -0.27 -5.70
N LYS A 237 42.33 -0.08 -5.84
CA LYS A 237 43.27 -0.07 -4.71
C LYS A 237 43.04 1.17 -3.85
N ILE A 238 42.58 0.97 -2.62
CA ILE A 238 42.46 2.03 -1.61
C ILE A 238 43.84 2.23 -0.94
N PRO A 239 44.36 3.46 -0.81
CA PRO A 239 45.64 3.71 -0.15
C PRO A 239 45.53 3.45 1.37
N ALA A 240 46.59 2.90 1.95
CA ALA A 240 46.62 2.34 3.31
C ALA A 240 46.64 3.38 4.44
N THR A 241 46.51 4.67 4.17
CA THR A 241 46.51 5.69 5.23
C THR A 241 45.76 6.94 4.81
N ILE A 242 44.79 7.37 5.63
CA ILE A 242 43.99 8.59 5.45
C ILE A 242 44.55 9.65 6.41
N ASP A 243 44.97 10.78 5.86
CA ASP A 243 45.46 11.94 6.61
C ASP A 243 44.26 12.76 7.13
N LEU A 244 43.92 12.56 8.40
CA LEU A 244 42.76 13.16 9.06
C LEU A 244 42.86 14.69 9.21
N LEU A 245 44.08 15.26 9.16
CA LEU A 245 44.29 16.71 9.19
C LEU A 245 43.83 17.39 7.90
N LYS A 246 43.93 16.70 6.75
CA LYS A 246 43.41 17.20 5.46
C LYS A 246 41.88 17.17 5.36
N LEU A 247 41.21 16.45 6.26
CA LEU A 247 39.75 16.36 6.33
C LEU A 247 39.12 17.36 7.32
N GLY A 248 39.92 18.27 7.89
CA GLY A 248 39.41 19.38 8.71
C GLY A 248 39.18 19.06 10.19
N PHE A 249 39.67 17.94 10.70
CA PHE A 249 39.62 17.64 12.13
C PHE A 249 40.79 18.33 12.85
N GLY A 250 40.47 19.31 13.70
CA GLY A 250 41.44 20.04 14.51
C GLY A 250 42.01 19.22 15.67
N GLU A 251 43.17 19.64 16.18
CA GLU A 251 43.83 18.97 17.31
C GLU A 251 43.08 19.23 18.62
N GLY A 252 42.72 18.17 19.35
CA GLY A 252 42.12 18.29 20.68
C GLY A 252 41.02 17.29 21.06
N PHE A 253 40.93 16.11 20.46
CA PHE A 253 40.01 15.07 20.94
C PHE A 253 40.73 14.12 21.92
N ALA A 254 40.19 14.03 23.14
CA ALA A 254 40.55 13.01 24.12
C ALA A 254 40.37 11.59 23.54
N PRO A 255 41.13 10.57 23.99
CA PRO A 255 41.06 9.23 23.41
C PRO A 255 39.67 8.63 23.63
N LEU A 256 38.92 8.50 22.53
CA LEU A 256 37.65 7.78 22.50
C LEU A 256 37.90 6.30 22.79
N SER A 257 37.02 5.70 23.59
CA SER A 257 37.13 4.27 23.90
C SER A 257 36.90 3.43 22.64
N VAL A 258 37.38 2.18 22.62
CA VAL A 258 37.15 1.24 21.50
C VAL A 258 35.66 1.09 21.18
N LEU A 259 34.78 1.32 22.16
CA LEU A 259 33.33 1.28 22.01
C LEU A 259 32.80 2.47 21.19
N ASP A 260 33.39 3.66 21.36
CA ASP A 260 33.01 4.87 20.64
C ASP A 260 33.46 4.82 19.17
N LEU A 261 34.62 4.21 18.91
CA LEU A 261 35.08 3.92 17.54
C LEU A 261 34.19 2.88 16.84
N LEU A 262 33.69 1.89 17.59
CA LEU A 262 32.73 0.89 17.09
C LEU A 262 31.38 1.53 16.76
N VAL A 263 30.90 2.46 17.58
CA VAL A 263 29.66 3.20 17.34
C VAL A 263 29.81 4.13 16.13
N LEU A 264 30.94 4.81 15.95
CA LEU A 264 31.22 5.63 14.77
C LEU A 264 31.34 4.80 13.48
N LEU A 265 31.97 3.62 13.55
CA LEU A 265 32.05 2.69 12.42
C LEU A 265 30.66 2.12 12.06
N LEU A 266 29.83 1.80 13.06
CA LEU A 266 28.45 1.36 12.87
C LEU A 266 27.55 2.46 12.26
N ILE A 267 27.79 3.73 12.61
CA ILE A 267 27.05 4.87 12.05
C ILE A 267 27.43 5.09 10.56
N GLN A 268 28.71 4.96 10.18
CA GLN A 268 29.16 5.09 8.79
C GLN A 268 28.73 3.91 7.89
N LEU A 269 28.39 2.75 8.45
CA LEU A 269 27.97 1.55 7.71
C LEU A 269 26.48 1.55 7.32
N THR A 270 25.70 2.56 7.71
CA THR A 270 24.25 2.63 7.40
C THR A 270 23.92 3.45 6.16
N VAL A 271 24.93 3.97 5.46
CA VAL A 271 24.76 4.92 4.35
C VAL A 271 25.38 4.37 3.06
N SER A 272 24.86 3.26 2.53
CA SER A 272 24.80 2.95 1.09
C SER A 272 24.38 1.49 0.84
N PRO A 273 23.44 1.19 -0.09
CA PRO A 273 23.02 -0.18 -0.40
C PRO A 273 24.12 -1.06 -1.02
N SER A 274 25.23 -0.49 -1.47
CA SER A 274 26.30 -1.21 -2.17
C SER A 274 27.20 -2.07 -1.26
N ILE A 275 27.03 -1.99 0.07
CA ILE A 275 27.89 -2.69 1.05
C ILE A 275 27.29 -4.04 1.52
N CYS A 276 26.00 -4.32 1.28
CA CYS A 276 25.37 -5.58 1.70
C CYS A 276 26.04 -6.84 1.10
N ILE A 277 26.58 -6.74 -0.12
CA ILE A 277 27.28 -7.86 -0.78
C ILE A 277 28.64 -8.11 -0.12
N VAL A 278 29.31 -7.06 0.35
CA VAL A 278 30.59 -7.16 1.08
C VAL A 278 30.35 -7.72 2.49
N MET A 279 29.24 -7.37 3.13
CA MET A 279 28.87 -7.88 4.46
C MET A 279 28.52 -9.36 4.45
N ALA A 280 27.83 -9.87 3.42
CA ALA A 280 27.59 -11.31 3.28
C ALA A 280 28.90 -12.10 3.10
N CYS A 281 29.91 -11.53 2.43
CA CYS A 281 31.23 -12.12 2.32
C CYS A 281 32.03 -12.04 3.63
N LEU A 282 31.98 -10.92 4.35
CA LEU A 282 32.70 -10.72 5.61
C LEU A 282 32.13 -11.61 6.73
N ILE A 283 30.81 -11.80 6.78
CA ILE A 283 30.14 -12.72 7.72
C ILE A 283 30.56 -14.17 7.43
N LYS A 284 30.65 -14.57 6.16
CA LYS A 284 31.16 -15.91 5.79
C LYS A 284 32.65 -16.07 6.11
N LEU A 285 33.47 -15.03 5.96
CA LEU A 285 34.89 -15.06 6.33
C LEU A 285 35.08 -15.18 7.85
N LEU A 286 34.29 -14.43 8.63
CA LEU A 286 34.31 -14.47 10.10
C LEU A 286 33.77 -15.79 10.65
N GLN A 287 32.76 -16.39 10.00
CA GLN A 287 32.29 -17.74 10.33
C GLN A 287 33.36 -18.81 10.04
N HIS A 288 34.14 -18.66 8.96
CA HIS A 288 35.23 -19.57 8.63
C HIS A 288 36.43 -19.45 9.59
N TYR A 289 36.73 -18.23 10.06
CA TYR A 289 37.75 -18.00 11.09
C TYR A 289 37.31 -18.46 12.49
N SER A 290 36.02 -18.36 12.81
CA SER A 290 35.47 -18.84 14.10
C SER A 290 35.63 -20.36 14.25
N THR A 291 35.49 -21.14 13.18
CA THR A 291 35.74 -22.59 13.22
C THR A 291 37.23 -22.89 13.41
N SER A 292 38.12 -22.11 12.79
CA SER A 292 39.57 -22.32 12.90
C SER A 292 40.15 -21.96 14.28
N ILE A 293 39.53 -21.04 15.02
CA ILE A 293 39.93 -20.71 16.41
C ILE A 293 39.38 -21.74 17.41
N HIS A 294 38.22 -22.34 17.12
CA HIS A 294 37.67 -23.40 17.98
C HIS A 294 38.53 -24.68 17.94
N ASP A 295 39.15 -24.99 16.79
CA ASP A 295 40.10 -26.11 16.65
C ASP A 295 41.48 -25.82 17.29
N LEU A 296 41.90 -24.54 17.35
CA LEU A 296 43.16 -24.14 17.99
C LEU A 296 43.07 -24.07 19.53
N MET A 297 41.86 -24.00 20.10
CA MET A 297 41.61 -23.96 21.54
C MET A 297 41.35 -25.34 22.17
N ILE A 298 41.27 -26.42 21.38
CA ILE A 298 41.12 -27.81 21.86
C ILE A 298 42.46 -28.57 21.87
N SER A 299 43.54 -28.00 21.32
CA SER A 299 44.88 -28.61 21.23
C SER A 299 45.93 -27.99 22.17
N ARG A 300 45.53 -27.45 23.32
CA ARG A 300 46.46 -27.10 24.41
C ARG A 300 46.01 -27.66 25.74
#